data_AF-A0A538HVW6-F1
#
_entry.id   AF-A0A538HVW6-F1
#
_cell.length_a   1.000
_cell.length_b   1.000
_cell.length_c   1.000
_cell.angle_alpha   90.00
_cell.angle_beta   90.00
_cell.angle_gamma   90.00
#
_symmetry.space_group_name_H-M   'P 1'
#
loop_
_entity.id
_entity.type
_entity.pdbx_description
1 polymer ?
#
loop_
_entity_poly.entity_id
_entity_poly.type
_entity_poly.pdbx_seq_one_letter_code
_entity_poly.pdbx_strand_id
1 'polypeptide(L)'
;MVGMVQKAADEGYAIFFLTGRPATQEAATLGNLTSDGVGVDAGYSTPTTLNDGEDGLFTKPAIANYPAYLQSACADELSQGKACTTVHYKSATRAHIESLGYEVVANFGDQFSDLVGGSADKTFKMPNPNYFLP
;
A
#
# COMPACT_ATOMS: atom_id res chain seq x y z
N MET A 1 -14.51 2.90 -6.61
CA MET A 1 -13.17 2.32 -6.88
C MET A 1 -13.26 0.85 -7.28
N VAL A 2 -14.07 0.01 -6.62
CA VAL A 2 -14.26 -1.42 -6.95
C VAL A 2 -14.30 -1.75 -8.44
N GLY A 3 -15.24 -1.17 -9.20
CA GLY A 3 -15.36 -1.45 -10.64
C GLY A 3 -14.12 -1.09 -11.47
N MET A 4 -13.37 -0.05 -11.07
CA MET A 4 -12.11 0.31 -11.72
C MET A 4 -11.03 -0.74 -11.45
N VAL A 5 -10.90 -1.16 -10.19
CA VAL A 5 -9.92 -2.19 -9.80
C VAL A 5 -10.24 -3.52 -10.46
N GLN A 6 -11.50 -3.95 -10.48
CA GLN A 6 -11.92 -5.16 -11.16
C GLN A 6 -11.60 -5.08 -12.66
N LYS A 7 -11.90 -3.96 -13.30
CA LYS A 7 -11.59 -3.76 -14.73
C LYS A 7 -10.08 -3.83 -15.01
N ALA A 8 -9.25 -3.24 -14.15
CA ALA A 8 -7.80 -3.34 -14.27
C ALA A 8 -7.30 -4.77 -14.08
N ALA A 9 -7.81 -5.50 -13.08
CA ALA A 9 -7.49 -6.90 -12.87
C ALA A 9 -7.90 -7.76 -14.08
N ASP A 10 -9.09 -7.55 -14.65
CA ASP A 10 -9.58 -8.23 -15.85
C ASP A 10 -8.72 -7.95 -17.09
N GLU A 11 -8.02 -6.81 -17.12
CA GLU A 11 -7.06 -6.43 -18.17
C GLU A 11 -5.64 -6.95 -17.92
N GLY A 12 -5.42 -7.65 -16.81
CA GLY A 12 -4.13 -8.28 -16.48
C GLY A 12 -3.18 -7.39 -15.67
N TYR A 13 -3.65 -6.26 -15.13
CA TYR A 13 -2.83 -5.47 -14.22
C TYR A 13 -2.70 -6.16 -12.85
N ALA A 14 -1.50 -6.09 -12.28
CA ALA A 14 -1.30 -6.41 -10.87
C ALA A 14 -1.92 -5.33 -9.98
N ILE A 15 -2.60 -5.76 -8.90
CA ILE A 15 -3.31 -4.88 -7.98
C ILE A 15 -2.66 -4.97 -6.60
N PHE A 16 -2.18 -3.84 -6.09
CA PHE A 16 -1.59 -3.73 -4.76
C PHE A 16 -2.38 -2.75 -3.90
N PHE A 17 -2.52 -3.07 -2.62
CA PHE A 17 -3.12 -2.18 -1.64
C PHE A 17 -2.04 -1.74 -0.65
N LEU A 18 -1.91 -0.43 -0.43
CA LEU A 18 -0.88 0.14 0.43
C LEU A 18 -1.53 1.10 1.43
N THR A 19 -1.46 0.77 2.72
CA THR A 19 -2.25 1.45 3.75
C THR A 19 -1.42 1.83 4.98
N GLY A 20 -1.82 2.93 5.63
CA GLY A 20 -1.25 3.34 6.92
C GLY A 20 -1.77 2.53 8.11
N ARG A 21 -2.70 1.58 7.91
CA ARG A 21 -3.18 0.68 8.98
C ARG A 21 -1.99 -0.11 9.54
N PRO A 22 -1.96 -0.36 10.87
CA PRO A 22 -0.91 -1.19 11.45
C PRO A 22 -1.08 -2.66 11.04
N ALA A 23 0.02 -3.41 11.01
CA ALA A 23 0.02 -4.86 10.69
C ALA A 23 -0.90 -5.71 11.56
N THR A 24 -1.21 -5.27 12.78
CA THR A 24 -2.21 -5.95 13.63
C THR A 24 -3.63 -5.91 13.07
N GLN A 25 -3.91 -5.07 12.05
CA GLN A 25 -5.19 -4.99 11.36
C GLN A 25 -5.19 -5.66 9.98
N GLU A 26 -4.10 -6.32 9.57
CA GLU A 26 -3.96 -6.84 8.21
C GLU A 26 -5.02 -7.88 7.86
N ALA A 27 -5.17 -8.92 8.67
CA ALA A 27 -6.17 -9.97 8.44
C ALA A 27 -7.60 -9.41 8.34
N ALA A 28 -7.97 -8.49 9.24
CA ALA A 28 -9.27 -7.84 9.20
C ALA A 28 -9.42 -6.91 7.98
N THR A 29 -8.34 -6.27 7.53
CA THR A 29 -8.35 -5.42 6.34
C THR A 29 -8.54 -6.25 5.09
N LEU A 30 -7.82 -7.38 4.97
CA LEU A 30 -7.94 -8.30 3.85
C LEU A 30 -9.36 -8.89 3.76
N GLY A 31 -9.93 -9.30 4.90
CA GLY A 31 -11.31 -9.78 4.96
C GLY A 31 -12.32 -8.75 4.45
N ASN A 32 -12.25 -7.50 4.94
CA ASN A 32 -13.15 -6.43 4.48
C ASN A 32 -12.90 -5.98 3.02
N LEU A 33 -11.68 -6.14 2.49
CA LEU A 33 -11.35 -5.74 1.11
C LEU A 33 -11.94 -6.72 0.10
N THR A 34 -11.77 -8.00 0.39
CA THR A 34 -12.16 -9.10 -0.50
C THR A 34 -13.58 -9.57 -0.17
N SER A 35 -13.98 -10.73 -0.67
CA SER A 35 -15.21 -11.39 -0.23
C SER A 35 -14.83 -12.67 0.50
N ASP A 36 -14.63 -12.55 1.81
CA ASP A 36 -14.43 -13.70 2.69
C ASP A 36 -15.76 -14.23 3.25
N GLY A 37 -16.86 -13.52 3.00
CA GLY A 37 -18.20 -13.87 3.45
C GLY A 37 -18.47 -13.54 4.93
N VAL A 38 -17.61 -12.75 5.57
CA VAL A 38 -17.70 -12.37 6.99
C VAL A 38 -17.64 -10.85 7.16
N GLY A 39 -18.79 -10.24 7.50
CA GLY A 39 -18.84 -8.81 7.81
C GLY A 39 -19.15 -7.95 6.58
N VAL A 40 -18.34 -6.92 6.34
CA VAL A 40 -18.54 -5.97 5.23
C VAL A 40 -17.53 -6.27 4.13
N ASP A 41 -18.00 -6.87 3.04
CA ASP A 41 -17.19 -7.17 1.88
C ASP A 41 -17.24 -6.00 0.90
N ALA A 42 -16.11 -5.32 0.70
CA ALA A 42 -16.03 -4.24 -0.29
C ALA A 42 -16.08 -4.76 -1.73
N GLY A 43 -15.77 -6.05 -1.95
CA GLY A 43 -15.87 -6.70 -3.25
C GLY A 43 -14.73 -6.38 -4.21
N TYR A 44 -13.55 -6.00 -3.70
CA TYR A 44 -12.35 -5.92 -4.53
C TYR A 44 -11.84 -7.32 -4.88
N SER A 45 -11.15 -7.42 -6.02
CA SER A 45 -10.35 -8.59 -6.37
C SER A 45 -9.26 -8.82 -5.32
N THR A 46 -8.88 -10.07 -5.09
CA THR A 46 -7.74 -10.41 -4.22
C THR A 46 -6.49 -9.65 -4.67
N PRO A 47 -5.73 -9.03 -3.74
CA PRO A 47 -4.47 -8.38 -4.09
C PRO A 47 -3.51 -9.36 -4.78
N THR A 48 -2.64 -8.84 -5.64
CA THR A 48 -1.67 -9.66 -6.36
C THR A 48 -0.54 -10.06 -5.42
N THR A 49 -0.42 -11.37 -5.15
CA THR A 49 0.71 -11.93 -4.41
C THR A 49 2.02 -11.71 -5.19
N LEU A 50 3.05 -11.24 -4.50
CA LEU A 50 4.35 -10.93 -5.07
C LEU A 50 5.31 -12.12 -4.98
N ASN A 51 6.39 -12.06 -5.77
CA ASN A 51 7.38 -13.13 -5.91
C ASN A 51 8.18 -13.40 -4.62
N ASP A 52 8.20 -12.44 -3.68
CA ASP A 52 8.84 -12.55 -2.37
C ASP A 52 7.91 -13.13 -1.30
N GLY A 53 6.66 -13.45 -1.66
CA GLY A 53 5.66 -14.03 -0.76
C GLY A 53 4.74 -13.01 -0.09
N GLU A 54 4.90 -11.71 -0.35
CA GLU A 54 3.96 -10.68 0.09
C GLU A 54 2.59 -10.89 -0.58
N ASP A 55 1.51 -10.74 0.18
CA ASP A 55 0.16 -11.04 -0.30
C ASP A 55 -0.43 -9.95 -1.21
N GLY A 56 0.26 -8.81 -1.36
CA GLY A 56 -0.16 -7.64 -2.12
C GLY A 56 -0.94 -6.60 -1.31
N LEU A 57 -1.20 -6.85 -0.03
CA LEU A 57 -1.72 -5.91 0.95
C LEU A 57 -0.59 -5.46 1.90
N PHE A 58 -0.06 -4.27 1.67
CA PHE A 58 0.96 -3.68 2.50
C PHE A 58 0.31 -2.85 3.62
N THR A 59 0.40 -3.36 4.85
CA THR A 59 0.14 -2.59 6.08
C THR A 59 1.44 -2.05 6.68
N LYS A 60 1.34 -1.06 7.58
CA LYS A 60 2.51 -0.47 8.23
C LYS A 60 3.01 -1.38 9.37
N PRO A 61 4.19 -2.01 9.25
CA PRO A 61 4.73 -2.86 10.31
C PRO A 61 5.18 -2.04 11.52
N ALA A 62 5.34 -2.71 12.67
CA ALA A 62 6.07 -2.16 13.80
C ALA A 62 7.57 -2.07 13.46
N ILE A 63 8.31 -1.13 14.06
CA ILE A 63 9.75 -0.92 13.79
C ILE A 63 10.55 -2.23 13.91
N ALA A 64 10.23 -3.05 14.94
CA ALA A 64 10.89 -4.34 15.17
C ALA A 64 10.74 -5.35 14.02
N ASN A 65 9.74 -5.15 13.15
CA ASN A 65 9.38 -6.03 12.04
C ASN A 65 9.61 -5.35 10.68
N TYR A 66 10.43 -4.31 10.61
CA TYR A 66 10.70 -3.67 9.32
C TYR A 66 11.44 -4.63 8.38
N PRO A 67 10.91 -4.89 7.16
CA PRO A 67 11.66 -5.59 6.13
C PRO A 67 12.91 -4.79 5.72
N ALA A 68 13.87 -5.45 5.10
CA ALA A 68 15.17 -4.87 4.75
C ALA A 68 15.05 -3.55 3.96
N TYR A 69 14.09 -3.47 3.02
CA TYR A 69 13.87 -2.25 2.23
C TYR A 69 13.43 -1.06 3.10
N LEU A 70 12.61 -1.27 4.15
CA LEU A 70 12.22 -0.20 5.07
C LEU A 70 13.33 0.16 6.06
N GLN A 71 14.13 -0.83 6.50
CA GLN A 71 15.31 -0.54 7.33
C GLN A 71 16.29 0.38 6.60
N SER A 72 16.51 0.12 5.30
CA SER A 72 17.38 0.94 4.48
C SER A 72 16.74 2.29 4.13
N ALA A 73 15.48 2.31 3.70
CA ALA A 73 14.82 3.54 3.25
C ALA A 73 14.55 4.53 4.39
N CYS A 74 14.36 4.05 5.61
CA CYS A 74 14.05 4.89 6.78
C CYS A 74 15.22 4.98 7.78
N ALA A 75 16.45 4.71 7.35
CA ALA A 75 17.62 4.66 8.24
C ALA A 75 17.79 5.97 9.05
N ASP A 76 17.51 7.12 8.44
CA ASP A 76 17.60 8.42 9.10
C ASP A 76 16.57 8.58 10.22
N GLU A 77 15.31 8.18 10.00
CA GLU A 77 14.30 8.18 11.07
C GLU A 77 14.64 7.18 12.17
N LEU A 78 15.10 5.99 11.80
CA LEU A 78 15.47 4.93 12.73
C LEU A 78 16.65 5.36 13.62
N SER A 79 17.63 6.09 13.08
CA SER A 79 18.75 6.64 13.85
C SER A 79 18.30 7.64 14.94
N GLN A 80 17.14 8.26 14.75
CA GLN A 80 16.51 9.18 15.69
C GLN A 80 15.52 8.48 16.63
N GLY A 81 15.42 7.15 16.57
CA GLY A 81 14.43 6.37 17.33
C GLY A 81 12.99 6.60 16.88
N LYS A 82 12.76 6.99 15.61
CA LYS A 82 11.44 7.26 15.04
C LYS A 82 11.07 6.20 14.01
N ALA A 83 9.78 5.92 13.88
CA ALA A 83 9.25 5.14 12.77
C ALA A 83 9.35 5.94 11.46
N CYS A 84 9.33 5.25 10.30
CA CYS A 84 9.18 5.90 9.00
C CYS A 84 8.00 6.88 9.04
N THR A 85 8.16 8.04 8.41
CA THR A 85 6.99 8.88 8.09
C THR A 85 6.02 8.11 7.18
N THR A 86 4.76 8.54 7.14
CA THR A 86 3.76 7.90 6.25
C THR A 86 4.18 8.01 4.78
N VAL A 87 4.78 9.14 4.39
CA VAL A 87 5.34 9.34 3.04
C VAL A 87 6.45 8.34 2.76
N HIS A 88 7.49 8.28 3.61
CA HIS A 88 8.63 7.39 3.39
C HIS A 88 8.23 5.92 3.34
N TYR A 89 7.38 5.47 4.27
CA TYR A 89 6.86 4.11 4.25
C TYR A 89 6.20 3.81 2.89
N LYS A 90 5.29 4.67 2.43
CA LYS A 90 4.55 4.42 1.19
C LYS A 90 5.42 4.49 -0.06
N SER A 91 6.32 5.48 -0.15
CA SER A 91 7.22 5.60 -1.29
C SER A 91 8.23 4.45 -1.35
N ALA A 92 8.78 4.04 -0.20
CA ALA A 92 9.71 2.92 -0.12
C ALA A 92 9.02 1.60 -0.49
N THR A 93 7.78 1.37 -0.06
CA THR A 93 7.03 0.18 -0.46
C THR A 93 6.72 0.17 -1.96
N ARG A 94 6.38 1.31 -2.57
CA ARG A 94 6.22 1.37 -4.03
C ARG A 94 7.53 1.09 -4.77
N ALA A 95 8.65 1.64 -4.31
CA ALA A 95 9.96 1.35 -4.87
C ALA A 95 10.35 -0.13 -4.71
N HIS A 96 9.97 -0.76 -3.59
CA HIS A 96 10.14 -2.21 -3.38
C HIS A 96 9.33 -3.01 -4.41
N ILE A 97 8.06 -2.67 -4.61
CA ILE A 97 7.22 -3.30 -5.65
C ILE A 97 7.89 -3.19 -7.03
N GLU A 98 8.39 -2.01 -7.40
CA GLU A 98 9.12 -1.83 -8.67
C GLU A 98 10.39 -2.69 -8.74
N SER A 99 11.13 -2.81 -7.62
CA SER A 99 12.34 -3.63 -7.55
C SER A 99 12.08 -5.13 -7.78
N LEU A 100 10.84 -5.58 -7.59
CA LEU A 100 10.40 -6.95 -7.84
C LEU A 100 10.01 -7.21 -9.31
N GLY A 101 10.20 -6.22 -10.19
CA GLY A 101 9.94 -6.33 -11.63
C GLY A 101 8.58 -5.81 -12.08
N TYR A 102 7.84 -5.14 -11.21
CA TYR A 102 6.60 -4.46 -11.57
C TYR A 102 6.87 -3.02 -12.03
N GLU A 103 5.93 -2.46 -12.78
CA GLU A 103 5.88 -1.04 -13.12
C GLU A 103 4.58 -0.46 -12.54
N VAL A 104 4.68 0.51 -11.64
CA VAL A 104 3.50 1.12 -11.01
C VAL A 104 2.95 2.21 -11.92
N VAL A 105 2.14 1.82 -12.91
CA VAL A 105 1.60 2.75 -13.92
C VAL A 105 0.58 3.75 -13.35
N ALA A 106 -0.07 3.42 -12.23
CA ALA A 106 -1.07 4.28 -11.60
C ALA A 106 -1.15 4.07 -10.08
N ASN A 107 -1.21 5.17 -9.33
CA ASN A 107 -1.35 5.19 -7.87
C ASN A 107 -2.53 6.10 -7.47
N PHE A 108 -3.41 5.61 -6.61
CA PHE A 108 -4.65 6.29 -6.20
C PHE A 108 -4.65 6.48 -4.69
N GLY A 109 -4.93 7.69 -4.23
CA GLY A 109 -4.91 8.00 -2.80
C GLY A 109 -5.70 9.25 -2.47
N ASP A 110 -6.27 9.29 -1.28
CA ASP A 110 -7.05 10.43 -0.80
C ASP A 110 -6.21 11.46 -0.04
N GLN A 111 -4.97 11.14 0.30
CA GLN A 111 -4.01 12.03 0.93
C GLN A 111 -2.84 12.30 -0.01
N PHE A 112 -2.21 13.47 0.08
CA PHE A 112 -0.98 13.71 -0.68
C PHE A 112 0.15 12.77 -0.25
N SER A 113 0.16 12.35 1.02
CA SER A 113 1.11 11.36 1.54
C SER A 113 1.01 9.98 0.88
N ASP A 114 -0.10 9.67 0.19
CA ASP A 114 -0.23 8.46 -0.63
C ASP A 114 0.54 8.57 -1.95
N LEU A 115 0.71 9.80 -2.46
CA LEU A 115 1.07 10.07 -3.85
C LEU A 115 2.49 10.61 -4.01
N VAL A 116 3.00 11.32 -3.00
CA VAL A 116 4.34 11.91 -3.04
C VAL A 116 5.42 10.88 -2.74
N GLY A 117 6.65 11.16 -3.18
CA GLY A 117 7.83 10.32 -2.96
C GLY A 117 8.20 9.39 -4.13
N GLY A 118 7.45 9.41 -5.24
CA GLY A 118 7.82 8.69 -6.48
C GLY A 118 7.35 7.24 -6.54
N SER A 119 7.94 6.48 -7.47
CA SER A 119 7.60 5.07 -7.79
C SER A 119 6.14 4.87 -8.19
N ALA A 120 5.69 5.74 -9.11
CA ALA A 120 4.46 5.61 -9.86
C ALA A 120 4.48 6.58 -11.07
N ASP A 121 4.04 6.13 -12.24
CA ASP A 121 4.00 6.97 -13.46
C ASP A 121 2.92 8.04 -13.39
N LYS A 122 1.76 7.66 -12.84
CA LYS A 122 0.59 8.53 -12.68
C LYS A 122 0.05 8.44 -11.27
N THR A 123 -0.29 9.59 -10.72
CA THR A 123 -0.91 9.72 -9.40
C THR A 123 -2.27 10.38 -9.50
N PHE A 124 -3.26 9.83 -8.82
CA PHE A 124 -4.63 10.32 -8.84
C PHE A 124 -5.09 10.66 -7.42
N LYS A 125 -5.32 11.95 -7.18
CA LYS A 125 -5.80 12.46 -5.89
C LYS A 125 -7.31 12.31 -5.78
N MET A 126 -7.75 11.49 -4.84
CA MET A 126 -9.15 11.32 -4.50
C MET A 126 -9.59 12.39 -3.50
N PRO A 127 -10.82 12.93 -3.59
CA PRO A 127 -11.34 13.88 -2.62
C PRO A 127 -11.65 13.18 -1.29
N ASN A 128 -11.19 13.78 -0.19
CA ASN A 128 -11.61 13.41 1.16
C ASN A 128 -11.60 14.66 2.04
N PRO A 129 -12.78 15.24 2.35
CA PRO A 129 -12.89 16.46 3.14
C PRO A 129 -12.83 16.21 4.66
N ASN A 130 -12.79 14.95 5.11
CA ASN A 130 -12.99 14.63 6.53
C ASN A 130 -11.72 14.79 7.38
N TYR A 131 -10.55 14.56 6.80
CA TYR A 131 -9.28 14.67 7.53
C TYR A 131 -8.09 14.90 6.61
N PHE A 132 -6.99 15.37 7.19
CA PHE A 132 -5.72 15.61 6.52
C PHE A 132 -4.58 14.95 7.30
N LEU A 133 -3.70 14.26 6.58
CA LEU A 133 -2.42 13.79 7.10
C LEU A 133 -1.31 14.74 6.63
N PRO A 134 -0.66 15.48 7.55
CA PRO A 134 0.44 16.37 7.21
C PRO A 134 1.68 15.64 6.70
#